data_AF-A0A821RJ77-F1
#
_entry.id   AF-A0A821RJ77-F1
#
_cell.length_a   1.000
_cell.length_b   1.000
_cell.length_c   1.000
_cell.angle_alpha   90.00
_cell.angle_beta   90.00
_cell.angle_gamma   90.00
#
_symmetry.space_group_name_H-M   'P 1'
#
loop_
_entity.id
_entity.type
_entity.pdbx_description
1 polymer ?
#
loop_
_entity_poly.entity_id
_entity_poly.type
_entity_poly.pdbx_seq_one_letter_code
_entity_poly.pdbx_strand_id
1 'polypeptide(L)' 'LKEGAGVTTSRAHVHYVVTEYGVANLFGKNYQQRAKSLIELAHPDHREALDRAAHKRFKNLY' A
#
# COMPACT_ATOMS: atom_id res chain seq x y z
N LEU A 1 0.30 -10.22 7.40
CA LEU A 1 1.51 -11.06 7.48
C LEU A 1 1.67 -11.53 8.90
N LYS A 2 2.24 -12.72 9.11
CA LYS A 2 2.61 -13.16 10.45
C LYS A 2 3.76 -12.31 10.97
N GLU A 3 3.78 -12.08 12.27
CA GLU A 3 4.93 -11.45 12.92
C GLU A 3 6.18 -12.28 12.63
N GLY A 4 7.29 -11.60 12.31
CA GLY A 4 8.54 -12.25 11.89
C GLY A 4 8.61 -12.69 10.43
N ALA A 5 7.64 -12.35 9.58
CA ALA A 5 7.76 -12.60 8.14
C ALA A 5 8.98 -11.87 7.54
N GLY A 6 9.83 -12.62 6.82
CA GLY A 6 11.00 -12.06 6.14
C GLY A 6 10.64 -11.07 5.05
N VAL A 7 11.36 -9.94 5.00
CA VAL A 7 11.19 -8.91 3.97
C VAL A 7 12.27 -9.08 2.91
N THR A 8 11.89 -9.63 1.74
CA THR A 8 12.83 -9.89 0.65
C THR A 8 13.12 -8.64 -0.19
N THR A 9 12.09 -7.86 -0.52
CA THR A 9 12.22 -6.62 -1.29
C THR A 9 11.96 -5.43 -0.38
N SER A 10 12.99 -4.61 -0.16
CA SER A 10 12.87 -3.42 0.68
C SER A 10 11.90 -2.41 0.06
N ARG A 11 11.33 -1.54 0.89
CA ARG A 11 10.44 -0.44 0.44
C ARG A 11 11.09 0.48 -0.59
N ALA A 12 12.41 0.64 -0.54
CA ALA A 12 13.18 1.51 -1.42
C ALA A 12 13.42 0.87 -2.79
N HIS A 13 13.45 -0.47 -2.86
CA HIS A 13 13.72 -1.20 -4.11
C HIS A 13 12.47 -1.46 -4.94
N VAL A 14 11.28 -1.46 -4.34
CA VAL A 14 10.05 -1.76 -5.09
C VAL A 14 9.61 -0.56 -5.94
N HIS A 15 9.49 -0.78 -7.25
CA HIS A 15 9.08 0.25 -8.21
C HIS A 15 7.63 0.03 -8.63
N TYR A 16 7.28 -1.15 -9.14
CA TYR A 16 5.93 -1.45 -9.60
C TYR A 16 5.32 -2.60 -8.82
N VAL A 17 4.02 -2.49 -8.55
CA VAL A 17 3.18 -3.55 -8.01
C VAL A 17 2.00 -3.73 -8.96
N VAL A 18 1.70 -4.97 -9.33
CA VAL A 18 0.67 -5.31 -10.33
C VAL A 18 -0.29 -6.31 -9.72
N THR A 19 -1.57 -6.12 -9.96
CA THR A 19 -2.66 -7.06 -9.64
C THR A 19 -3.61 -7.15 -10.83
N GLU A 20 -4.61 -8.01 -10.74
CA GLU A 20 -5.72 -8.10 -11.69
C GLU A 20 -6.54 -6.79 -11.80
N TYR A 21 -6.39 -5.88 -10.82
CA TYR A 21 -7.07 -4.58 -10.80
C TYR A 21 -6.22 -3.43 -11.36
N GLY A 22 -4.98 -3.69 -11.79
CA GLY A 22 -4.14 -2.69 -12.47
C GLY A 22 -2.67 -2.70 -12.08
N VAL A 23 -2.04 -1.52 -12.11
CA VAL A 23 -0.62 -1.34 -11.77
C VAL A 23 -0.41 -0.07 -10.94
N ALA A 24 0.43 -0.16 -9.91
CA ALA A 24 0.86 0.94 -9.08
C ALA A 24 2.37 1.14 -9.16
N ASN A 25 2.81 2.31 -9.65
CA ASN A 25 4.18 2.77 -9.48
C ASN A 25 4.36 3.39 -8.08
N LEU A 26 5.33 2.91 -7.31
CA LEU A 26 5.66 3.34 -5.96
C LEU A 26 6.99 4.09 -5.85
N PHE A 27 7.73 4.20 -6.96
CA PHE A 27 9.00 4.93 -7.01
C PHE A 27 8.79 6.42 -6.72
N GLY A 28 9.61 6.99 -5.83
CA GLY A 28 9.53 8.39 -5.43
C GLY A 28 8.30 8.78 -4.59
N LYS A 29 7.39 7.84 -4.29
CA LYS A 29 6.17 8.13 -3.51
C LYS A 29 6.43 8.07 -1.99
N ASN A 30 5.79 8.97 -1.26
CA ASN A 30 5.78 8.95 0.22
C ASN A 30 4.84 7.83 0.76
N TYR A 31 4.84 7.58 2.08
CA TYR A 31 4.05 6.48 2.65
C TYR A 31 2.54 6.57 2.38
N GLN A 32 1.96 7.77 2.43
CA GLN A 32 0.52 7.97 2.21
C GLN A 32 0.16 7.75 0.74
N GLN A 33 0.95 8.32 -0.17
CA GLN A 33 0.78 8.13 -1.62
C GLN A 33 0.90 6.66 -2.00
N ARG A 34 1.86 5.93 -1.40
CA ARG A 34 2.03 4.49 -1.59
C ARG A 34 0.83 3.71 -1.05
N ALA A 35 0.37 4.02 0.16
CA ALA A 35 -0.81 3.38 0.74
C ALA A 35 -2.03 3.58 -0.15
N LYS A 36 -2.32 4.82 -0.57
CA LYS A 36 -3.43 5.13 -1.48
C LYS A 36 -3.33 4.34 -2.80
N SER A 37 -2.17 4.35 -3.43
CA SER A 37 -1.95 3.62 -4.70
C SER A 37 -2.13 2.11 -4.55
N LEU A 38 -1.74 1.54 -3.41
CA LEU A 38 -1.91 0.12 -3.12
C LEU A 38 -3.36 -0.23 -2.76
N ILE A 39 -4.09 0.67 -2.10
CA ILE A 39 -5.52 0.49 -1.78
C ILE A 39 -6.35 0.50 -3.06
N GLU A 40 -6.08 1.42 -3.99
CA GLU A 40 -6.74 1.46 -5.31
C GLU A 40 -6.49 0.18 -6.12
N LEU A 41 -5.32 -0.45 -5.94
CA LEU A 41 -4.94 -1.70 -6.59
C LEU A 41 -5.50 -2.96 -5.91
N ALA A 42 -6.02 -2.86 -4.68
CA ALA A 42 -6.54 -3.99 -3.93
C ALA A 42 -7.93 -4.43 -4.42
N HIS A 43 -8.30 -5.67 -4.07
CA HIS A 43 -9.64 -6.22 -4.29
C HIS A 43 -10.72 -5.29 -3.68
N PRO A 44 -11.84 -5.01 -4.40
CA PRO A 44 -12.89 -4.08 -3.95
C PRO A 44 -13.35 -4.30 -2.50
N ASP A 45 -13.58 -5.56 -2.12
CA ASP A 45 -14.04 -5.96 -0.77
C ASP A 45 -13.09 -5.56 0.37
N HIS A 46 -11.82 -5.28 0.06
CA HIS A 46 -10.81 -4.94 1.05
C HIS A 46 -10.49 -3.44 1.09
N ARG A 47 -10.91 -2.66 0.10
CA ARG A 47 -10.52 -1.25 -0.02
C ARG A 47 -10.95 -0.42 1.18
N GLU A 48 -12.20 -0.57 1.62
CA GLU A 48 -12.73 0.18 2.77
C GLU A 48 -11.95 -0.13 4.07
N ALA A 49 -11.65 -1.42 4.31
CA ALA A 49 -10.89 -1.83 5.50
C ALA A 49 -9.46 -1.28 5.49
N LEU A 50 -8.80 -1.32 4.33
CA LEU A 50 -7.44 -0.79 4.16
C LEU A 50 -7.40 0.74 4.26
N ASP A 51 -8.41 1.44 3.73
CA ASP A 51 -8.52 2.89 3.79
C ASP A 51 -8.69 3.37 5.24
N ARG A 52 -9.59 2.74 6.02
CA ARG A 52 -9.72 3.01 7.46
C ARG A 52 -8.42 2.74 8.22
N ALA A 53 -7.73 1.65 7.88
CA ALA A 53 -6.44 1.31 8.50
C ALA A 53 -5.36 2.35 8.16
N ALA A 54 -5.31 2.82 6.91
CA ALA A 54 -4.39 3.88 6.48
C ALA A 54 -4.70 5.19 7.22
N HIS A 55 -5.96 5.60 7.30
CA HIS A 55 -6.37 6.79 8.04
C HIS A 55 -5.96 6.69 9.53
N LYS A 56 -6.22 5.56 10.19
CA LYS A 56 -5.80 5.32 11.58
C LYS A 56 -4.27 5.27 11.76
N ARG A 57 -3.53 4.88 10.72
CA ARG A 57 -2.06 4.81 10.74
C ARG A 57 -1.41 6.18 10.52
N PHE A 58 -2.00 7.02 9.68
CA PHE A 58 -1.43 8.28 9.22
C PHE A 58 -2.11 9.54 9.79
N LYS A 59 -2.95 9.40 10.84
CA LYS A 59 -3.78 10.36 11.62
C LYS A 59 -3.54 11.87 11.56
N ASN A 60 -2.41 12.37 11.08
CA ASN A 60 -2.00 13.77 11.14
C ASN A 60 -2.14 14.56 9.81
N LEU A 61 -2.59 13.98 8.69
CA LEU A 61 -2.60 14.68 7.39
C LEU A 61 -3.70 14.19 6.41
N TYR A 62 -4.93 14.00 6.88
CA TYR A 62 -6.12 13.91 6.01
C TYR A 62 -7.04 15.09 6.27
#